data_AF-A0A060CBC9-F1
#
_entry.id   AF-A0A060CBC9-F1
#
_cell.length_a   1.000
_cell.length_b   1.000
_cell.length_c   1.000
_cell.angle_alpha   90.00
_cell.angle_beta   90.00
_cell.angle_gamma   90.00
#
_symmetry.space_group_name_H-M   'P 1'
#
loop_
_entity.id
_entity.type
_entity.pdbx_description
1 polymer ?
#
loop_
_entity_poly.entity_id
_entity_poly.type
_entity_poly.pdbx_seq_one_letter_code
_entity_poly.pdbx_strand_id
1 'polypeptide(L)'
;MIDQKNAGMSQARNAGIRVARGEYLAFVDSDDYVAPTYLEELYDACEQNHADISCCYYYYRFIENDFLFEYPFRCKGVFTRTQAMNKLLHD
;
A
#
# COMPACT_ATOMS: atom_id res chain seq x y z
N MET A 1 6.11 17.31 -9.77
CA MET A 1 5.03 17.93 -8.98
C MET A 1 3.87 18.20 -9.92
N ILE A 2 2.65 17.77 -9.57
CA ILE A 2 1.42 18.07 -10.33
C ILE A 2 0.69 19.11 -9.51
N ASP A 3 0.44 20.28 -10.09
CA ASP A 3 -0.41 21.29 -9.49
C ASP A 3 -1.81 21.21 -10.12
N GLN A 4 -2.83 21.15 -9.28
CA GLN A 4 -4.22 21.00 -9.71
C GLN A 4 -5.17 21.64 -8.70
N LYS A 5 -6.33 22.09 -9.19
CA LYS A 5 -7.41 22.54 -8.31
C LYS A 5 -7.86 21.39 -7.39
N ASN A 6 -8.19 21.72 -6.13
CA ASN A 6 -8.71 20.75 -5.17
C ASN A 6 -9.96 20.06 -5.74
N ALA A 7 -9.90 18.73 -5.83
CA ALA A 7 -10.98 17.85 -6.23
C ALA A 7 -11.00 16.53 -5.41
N GLY A 8 -10.39 16.55 -4.21
CA GLY A 8 -10.27 15.40 -3.32
C GLY A 8 -9.15 14.40 -3.65
N MET A 9 -8.90 13.49 -2.71
CA MET A 9 -7.77 12.54 -2.75
C MET A 9 -7.84 11.57 -3.93
N SER A 10 -9.02 11.08 -4.29
CA SER A 10 -9.18 10.16 -5.42
C SER A 10 -8.76 10.82 -6.74
N GLN A 11 -9.06 12.11 -6.94
CA GLN A 11 -8.64 12.83 -8.14
C GLN A 11 -7.14 13.08 -8.17
N ALA A 12 -6.53 13.37 -7.01
CA ALA A 12 -5.07 13.50 -6.89
C ALA A 12 -4.36 12.19 -7.23
N ARG A 13 -4.81 11.05 -6.68
CA ARG A 13 -4.29 9.71 -7.02
C ARG A 13 -4.43 9.41 -8.51
N ASN A 14 -5.61 9.64 -9.09
CA ASN A 14 -5.85 9.43 -10.52
C ASN A 14 -4.94 10.31 -11.40
N ALA A 15 -4.65 11.55 -11.00
CA ALA A 15 -3.69 12.40 -11.71
C ALA A 15 -2.27 11.85 -11.65
N GLY A 16 -1.84 11.37 -10.47
CA GLY A 16 -0.55 10.69 -10.30
C GLY A 16 -0.42 9.45 -11.18
N ILE A 17 -1.44 8.58 -11.17
CA ILE A 17 -1.48 7.34 -11.99
C ILE A 17 -1.27 7.67 -13.48
N ARG A 18 -1.95 8.69 -14.01
CA ARG A 18 -1.87 9.04 -15.44
C ARG A 18 -0.47 9.46 -15.91
N VAL A 19 0.39 9.96 -15.01
CA VAL A 19 1.74 10.40 -15.36
C VAL A 19 2.83 9.44 -14.90
N ALA A 20 2.48 8.43 -14.10
CA ALA A 20 3.40 7.41 -13.61
C ALA A 20 3.98 6.60 -14.78
N ARG A 21 5.24 6.19 -14.65
CA ARG A 21 5.99 5.43 -15.66
C ARG A 21 6.67 4.18 -15.10
N GLY A 22 6.51 3.93 -13.81
CA GLY A 22 7.02 2.73 -13.16
C GLY A 22 6.22 1.50 -13.57
N GLU A 23 6.83 0.33 -13.45
CA GLU A 23 6.17 -0.96 -13.64
C GLU A 23 5.11 -1.22 -12.56
N TYR A 24 5.40 -0.78 -11.33
CA TYR A 24 4.50 -0.85 -10.19
C TYR A 24 4.04 0.54 -9.74
N LEU A 25 2.88 0.56 -9.08
CA LEU A 25 2.34 1.71 -8.37
C LEU A 25 2.29 1.39 -6.87
N ALA A 26 2.85 2.26 -6.05
CA ALA A 26 2.69 2.26 -4.60
C ALA A 26 2.01 3.56 -4.16
N PHE A 27 1.11 3.47 -3.19
CA PHE A 27 0.42 4.62 -2.62
C PHE A 27 0.87 4.83 -1.19
N VAL A 28 1.23 6.06 -0.83
CA VAL A 28 1.60 6.48 0.51
C VAL A 28 0.83 7.76 0.81
N ASP A 29 0.06 7.76 1.90
CA ASP A 29 -0.67 8.95 2.32
C ASP A 29 0.28 9.99 2.91
N SER A 30 -0.05 11.27 2.78
CA SER A 30 0.87 12.38 3.09
C SER A 30 1.16 12.55 4.57
N ASP A 31 0.34 11.95 5.42
CA ASP A 31 0.44 11.92 6.88
C ASP A 31 1.09 10.64 7.41
N ASP A 32 1.49 9.72 6.53
CA ASP A 32 2.19 8.49 6.87
C ASP A 32 3.70 8.56 6.58
N TYR A 33 4.44 7.63 7.17
CA TYR A 33 5.83 7.33 6.82
C TYR A 33 6.00 5.83 6.67
N VAL A 34 7.03 5.43 5.90
CA VAL A 34 7.28 4.03 5.54
C VAL A 34 8.60 3.54 6.11
N ALA A 35 8.71 2.23 6.31
CA ALA A 35 9.97 1.60 6.68
C ALA A 35 11.03 1.78 5.57
N PRO A 36 12.33 1.83 5.90
CA PRO A 36 13.38 1.94 4.89
C PRO A 36 13.35 0.84 3.80
N THR A 37 12.86 -0.35 4.15
CA THR A 37 12.75 -1.52 3.25
C THR A 37 11.37 -1.66 2.58
N TYR A 38 10.44 -0.72 2.81
CA TYR A 38 9.05 -0.84 2.39
C TYR A 38 8.87 -1.19 0.90
N LEU A 39 9.53 -0.46 0.00
CA LEU A 39 9.41 -0.71 -1.44
C LEU A 39 10.17 -1.96 -1.88
N GLU A 40 11.34 -2.25 -1.28
CA GLU A 40 12.15 -3.42 -1.59
C GLU A 40 11.40 -4.72 -1.27
N GLU A 41 10.84 -4.82 -0.07
CA GLU A 41 10.09 -6.00 0.36
C GLU A 41 8.83 -6.23 -0.47
N LEU A 42 8.10 -5.15 -0.82
CA LEU A 42 6.91 -5.24 -1.67
C LEU A 42 7.24 -5.63 -3.11
N TYR A 43 8.34 -5.11 -3.65
CA TYR A 43 8.81 -5.45 -4.98
C TYR A 43 9.26 -6.91 -5.05
N ASP A 44 10.11 -7.33 -4.11
CA ASP A 44 10.58 -8.72 -4.02
C ASP A 44 9.43 -9.71 -3.86
N ALA A 45 8.40 -9.36 -3.07
CA ALA A 45 7.22 -10.19 -2.92
C ALA A 45 6.46 -10.37 -4.24
N CYS A 46 6.37 -9.35 -5.09
CA CYS A 46 5.81 -9.48 -6.43
C CYS A 46 6.68 -10.36 -7.33
N GLU A 47 7.97 -10.06 -7.42
CA GLU A 47 8.89 -10.71 -8.35
C GLU A 47 9.09 -12.20 -8.03
N GLN A 48 9.31 -12.53 -6.76
CA GLN A 48 9.58 -13.91 -6.34
C GLN A 48 8.35 -14.83 -6.47
N ASN A 49 7.15 -14.27 -6.41
CA ASN A 49 5.90 -15.03 -6.45
C ASN A 49 5.14 -14.86 -7.77
N HIS A 50 5.69 -14.10 -8.72
CA HIS A 50 5.00 -13.70 -9.95
C HIS A 50 3.59 -13.14 -9.68
N ALA A 51 3.48 -12.26 -8.68
CA ALA A 51 2.21 -11.71 -8.21
C ALA A 51 1.91 -10.34 -8.84
N ASP A 52 0.64 -10.10 -9.15
CA ASP A 52 0.16 -8.82 -9.70
C ASP A 52 0.16 -7.69 -8.64
N ILE A 53 0.00 -8.05 -7.37
CA ILE A 53 -0.17 -7.13 -6.23
C ILE A 53 0.52 -7.72 -5.00
N SER A 54 1.28 -6.89 -4.28
CA SER A 54 1.79 -7.18 -2.94
C SER A 54 1.21 -6.21 -1.92
N CYS A 55 1.03 -6.67 -0.68
CA CYS A 55 0.54 -5.89 0.44
C CYS A 55 1.39 -6.17 1.67
N CYS A 56 1.63 -5.15 2.49
CA CYS A 56 2.29 -5.27 3.79
C CYS A 56 1.36 -4.80 4.92
N TYR A 57 1.85 -4.91 6.14
CA TYR A 57 1.15 -4.40 7.32
C TYR A 57 1.46 -2.92 7.56
N TYR A 58 0.66 -2.30 8.41
CA TYR A 58 0.91 -0.96 8.94
C TYR A 58 0.71 -0.97 10.46
N TYR A 59 1.32 0.01 11.12
CA TYR A 59 1.30 0.16 12.57
C TYR A 59 0.88 1.59 12.92
N TYR A 60 0.18 1.77 14.03
CA TYR A 60 -0.04 3.11 14.57
C TYR A 60 1.07 3.44 15.55
N ARG A 61 1.87 4.46 15.25
CA ARG A 61 2.85 4.99 16.19
C ARG A 61 2.31 6.25 16.85
N PHE A 62 2.15 6.20 18.15
CA PHE A 62 1.79 7.34 18.98
C PHE A 62 3.07 8.06 19.38
N ILE A 63 3.29 9.24 18.82
CA ILE A 63 4.56 9.98 18.96
C ILE A 63 4.79 10.43 20.41
N GLU A 64 3.72 10.80 21.12
CA GLU A 64 3.82 11.38 22.48
C GLU A 64 4.43 10.43 23.51
N ASN A 65 4.19 9.13 23.37
CA ASN A 65 4.60 8.10 24.31
C ASN A 65 5.48 7.01 23.67
N ASP A 66 5.91 7.23 22.42
CA ASP A 66 6.62 6.27 21.57
C ASP A 66 6.00 4.86 21.57
N PHE A 67 4.66 4.81 21.62
CA PHE A 67 3.92 3.55 21.65
C PHE A 67 3.59 3.10 20.23
N LEU A 68 3.87 1.83 19.94
CA LEU A 68 3.49 1.18 18.69
C LEU A 68 2.30 0.26 18.93
N PHE A 69 1.18 0.51 18.27
CA PHE A 69 0.04 -0.38 18.25
C PHE A 69 0.04 -1.23 16.98
N GLU A 70 0.18 -2.53 17.17
CA GLU A 70 0.13 -3.51 16.10
C GLU A 70 -1.30 -4.03 15.93
N TYR A 71 -1.90 -3.75 14.77
CA TYR A 71 -3.25 -4.23 14.49
C TYR A 71 -3.22 -5.75 14.25
N PRO A 72 -4.13 -6.53 14.87
CA PRO A 72 -4.11 -7.98 14.74
C PRO A 72 -4.29 -8.39 13.27
N PHE A 73 -3.42 -9.31 12.89
CA PHE A 73 -3.23 -9.81 11.54
C PHE A 73 -4.51 -10.41 10.93
N ARG A 74 -4.82 -10.02 9.69
CA ARG A 74 -5.97 -10.56 8.95
C ARG A 74 -5.60 -11.59 7.88
N CYS A 75 -4.37 -11.55 7.34
CA CYS A 75 -3.99 -12.44 6.24
C CYS A 75 -2.47 -12.52 5.99
N LYS A 76 -1.97 -13.71 5.59
CA LYS A 76 -0.62 -13.94 5.01
C LYS A 76 -0.66 -15.10 4.03
N GLY A 77 0.13 -14.97 2.98
CA GLY A 77 0.29 -15.97 1.94
C GLY A 77 0.13 -15.37 0.55
N VAL A 78 0.32 -16.21 -0.46
CA VAL A 78 0.09 -15.87 -1.85
C VAL A 78 -1.29 -16.39 -2.24
N PHE A 79 -2.11 -15.52 -2.83
CA PHE A 79 -3.50 -15.84 -3.17
C PHE A 79 -3.70 -15.79 -4.66
N THR A 80 -4.48 -16.76 -5.16
CA THR A 80 -5.10 -16.62 -6.48
C THR A 80 -6.05 -15.43 -6.49
N ARG A 81 -6.36 -14.91 -7.69
CA ARG A 81 -7.34 -13.83 -7.90
C ARG A 81 -8.65 -14.07 -7.15
N THR A 82 -9.21 -15.28 -7.23
CA THR A 82 -10.49 -15.63 -6.58
C THR A 82 -10.38 -15.61 -5.06
N GLN A 83 -9.29 -16.15 -4.51
CA GLN A 83 -9.06 -16.14 -3.05
C GLN A 83 -8.87 -14.71 -2.53
N ALA A 84 -8.09 -13.89 -3.23
CA ALA A 84 -7.87 -12.50 -2.87
C ALA A 84 -9.18 -11.69 -2.89
N MET A 85 -9.98 -11.84 -3.96
CA MET A 85 -11.28 -11.15 -4.08
C MET A 85 -12.26 -11.56 -2.99
N ASN A 86 -12.38 -12.87 -2.71
CA ASN A 86 -13.26 -13.35 -1.65
C ASN A 86 -12.86 -12.79 -0.27
N LYS A 87 -11.56 -12.65 -0.01
CA LYS A 87 -11.10 -12.01 1.24
C LYS A 87 -11.45 -10.54 1.31
N LEU A 88 -11.18 -9.79 0.24
CA LEU A 88 -11.47 -8.35 0.20
C LEU A 88 -12.96 -8.01 0.37
N LEU A 89 -13.87 -8.89 -0.07
CA LEU A 89 -15.31 -8.66 0.03
C LEU A 89 -15.93 -9.13 1.35
N HIS A 90 -15.18 -9.89 2.16
CA HIS A 90 -15.70 -10.53 3.37
C HIS A 90 -14.90 -10.21 4.65
N ASP A 91 -13.78 -9.49 4.55
CA ASP A 91 -13.06 -8.84 5.65
C ASP A 91 -13.64 -7.45 6.01
#